data_AF-A0A9D6L5E9-F1
#
_entry.id   AF-A0A9D6L5E9-F1
#
_cell.length_a   1.000
_cell.length_b   1.000
_cell.length_c   1.000
_cell.angle_alpha   90.00
_cell.angle_beta   90.00
_cell.angle_gamma   90.00
#
_symmetry.space_group_name_H-M   'P 1'
#
loop_
_entity.id
_entity.type
_entity.pdbx_description
1 polymer ?
#
loop_
_entity_poly.entity_id
_entity_poly.type
_entity_poly.pdbx_seq_one_letter_code
_entity_poly.pdbx_strand_id
1 'polypeptide(L)'
;LPWDQLAFWAITVGTNIIAWVPLLGFPIRYELLGGNIVGENALLRFYVLHCVILPLAAILLIAIHFWRVQKDGGLTVGQQDER
;
A
#
# COMPACT_ATOMS: atom_id res chain seq x y z
N LEU A 1 -0.87 -0.19 -15.48
CA LEU A 1 -1.23 -1.58 -15.14
C LEU A 1 -1.90 -2.19 -16.37
N PRO A 2 -1.49 -3.37 -16.83
CA PRO A 2 -2.20 -4.06 -17.91
C PRO A 2 -3.61 -4.40 -17.43
N TRP A 3 -4.63 -4.06 -18.22
CA TRP A 3 -6.02 -4.42 -17.97
C TRP A 3 -6.35 -5.72 -18.70
N ASP A 4 -5.61 -6.77 -18.36
CA ASP A 4 -5.78 -8.10 -18.92
C ASP A 4 -6.76 -8.94 -18.07
N GLN A 5 -7.20 -10.10 -18.59
CA GLN A 5 -8.17 -10.93 -17.88
C GLN A 5 -7.67 -11.42 -16.51
N LEU A 6 -6.36 -11.66 -16.35
CA LEU A 6 -5.81 -12.06 -15.06
C LEU A 6 -5.92 -10.91 -14.06
N ALA A 7 -5.57 -9.69 -14.47
CA ALA A 7 -5.69 -8.51 -13.62
C ALA A 7 -7.15 -8.24 -13.20
N PHE A 8 -8.11 -8.39 -14.10
CA PHE A 8 -9.53 -8.24 -13.79
C PHE A 8 -10.00 -9.23 -12.71
N TRP A 9 -9.64 -10.52 -12.86
CA TRP A 9 -10.01 -11.55 -11.88
C TRP A 9 -9.24 -11.40 -10.56
N ALA A 10 -7.97 -10.98 -10.62
CA ALA A 10 -7.19 -10.71 -9.41
C ALA A 10 -7.84 -9.61 -8.54
N ILE A 11 -8.28 -8.51 -9.17
CA ILE A 11 -8.99 -7.43 -8.45
C ILE A 11 -10.35 -7.92 -7.92
N THR A 12 -11.07 -8.72 -8.72
CA THR A 12 -12.38 -9.26 -8.30
C THR A 12 -12.24 -10.18 -7.09
N VAL A 13 -11.28 -11.11 -7.10
CA VAL A 13 -11.03 -12.02 -5.97
C VAL A 13 -10.52 -11.25 -4.76
N GLY A 14 -9.56 -10.34 -4.94
CA GLY A 14 -8.99 -9.54 -3.85
C GLY A 14 -10.04 -8.68 -3.14
N THR A 15 -10.93 -8.04 -3.89
CA THR A 15 -12.00 -7.21 -3.30
C THR A 15 -13.10 -8.04 -2.65
N ASN A 16 -13.36 -9.25 -3.15
CA ASN A 16 -14.25 -10.20 -2.48
C ASN A 16 -13.67 -10.69 -1.15
N ILE A 17 -12.35 -10.86 -1.02
CA ILE A 17 -11.70 -11.19 0.27
C ILE A 17 -11.92 -10.06 1.29
N ILE A 18 -11.82 -8.80 0.87
CA ILE A 18 -12.06 -7.64 1.75
C ILE A 18 -13.52 -7.61 2.25
N ALA A 19 -14.46 -8.06 1.43
CA ALA A 19 -15.87 -8.13 1.82
C ALA A 19 -16.15 -9.09 2.98
N TRP A 20 -15.26 -10.04 3.27
CA TRP A 20 -15.40 -10.97 4.39
C TRP A 20 -15.10 -10.36 5.77
N VAL A 21 -14.59 -9.13 5.83
CA VAL A 21 -14.36 -8.43 7.09
C VAL A 21 -15.70 -8.07 7.74
N PRO A 22 -16.02 -8.60 8.95
CA PRO A 22 -17.27 -8.28 9.63
C PRO A 22 -17.34 -6.78 9.97
N LEU A 23 -18.52 -6.19 9.85
CA LEU A 23 -18.84 -4.74 9.94
C LEU A 23 -18.33 -3.83 8.81
N LEU A 24 -17.07 -3.92 8.40
CA LEU A 24 -16.45 -2.92 7.50
C LEU A 24 -16.19 -3.40 6.07
N GLY A 25 -16.43 -4.68 5.75
CA GLY A 25 -16.10 -5.23 4.44
C GLY A 25 -16.80 -4.55 3.26
N PHE A 26 -18.11 -4.27 3.39
CA PHE A 26 -18.89 -3.64 2.32
C PHE A 26 -18.51 -2.16 2.04
N PRO A 27 -18.41 -1.26 3.04
CA PRO A 27 -18.02 0.13 2.78
C PRO A 27 -16.57 0.24 2.27
N ILE A 28 -15.65 -0.58 2.78
CA ILE A 28 -14.25 -0.58 2.31
C ILE A 28 -14.18 -1.06 0.86
N ARG A 29 -14.92 -2.11 0.51
CA ARG A 29 -15.02 -2.60 -0.88
C ARG A 29 -15.57 -1.50 -1.80
N TYR A 30 -16.66 -0.83 -1.40
CA TYR A 30 -17.24 0.24 -2.20
C TYR A 30 -16.26 1.39 -2.44
N GLU A 31 -15.52 1.82 -1.41
CA GLU A 31 -14.51 2.87 -1.53
C GLU A 31 -13.30 2.43 -2.36
N LEU A 32 -12.86 1.17 -2.26
CA LEU A 32 -11.76 0.68 -3.08
C LEU A 32 -12.09 0.64 -4.58
N LEU A 33 -13.29 0.15 -4.92
CA LEU A 33 -13.71 0.03 -6.33
C LEU A 33 -14.30 1.32 -6.90
N GLY A 34 -14.80 2.23 -6.06
CA GLY A 34 -15.56 3.40 -6.52
C GLY A 34 -16.91 3.04 -7.13
N GLY A 35 -17.46 1.89 -6.76
CA GLY A 35 -18.70 1.34 -7.32
C GLY A 35 -18.96 -0.09 -6.86
N ASN A 36 -20.10 -0.66 -7.26
CA ASN A 36 -20.49 -2.03 -6.91
C ASN A 36 -19.84 -3.12 -7.79
N ILE A 37 -19.26 -2.70 -8.92
CA ILE A 37 -18.66 -3.56 -9.95
C ILE A 37 -17.24 -3.12 -10.30
N VAL A 38 -16.39 -4.07 -10.71
CA VAL A 38 -15.05 -3.81 -11.24
C VAL A 38 -15.20 -3.25 -12.65
N GLY A 39 -14.70 -2.04 -12.88
CA GLY A 39 -14.79 -1.33 -14.16
C GLY A 39 -13.81 -0.17 -14.25
N GLU A 40 -14.14 0.82 -15.08
CA GLU A 40 -13.27 1.98 -15.35
C GLU A 40 -12.93 2.80 -14.09
N ASN A 41 -13.90 3.01 -13.20
CA ASN A 41 -13.68 3.71 -11.94
C ASN A 41 -12.69 2.97 -11.02
N ALA A 42 -12.73 1.64 -11.00
CA ALA A 42 -11.78 0.84 -10.24
C ALA A 42 -10.37 0.98 -10.83
N LEU A 43 -10.24 0.94 -12.16
CA LEU A 43 -8.94 1.12 -12.83
C LEU A 43 -8.30 2.48 -12.50
N LEU A 44 -9.06 3.57 -12.57
CA LEU A 44 -8.55 4.91 -12.21
C LEU A 44 -8.11 4.99 -10.75
N ARG A 45 -8.89 4.43 -9.81
CA ARG A 45 -8.52 4.41 -8.39
C ARG A 45 -7.28 3.57 -8.13
N PHE A 46 -7.16 2.40 -8.73
CA PHE A 46 -5.95 1.57 -8.65
C PHE A 46 -4.73 2.27 -9.26
N TYR A 47 -4.91 3.02 -10.36
CA TYR A 47 -3.84 3.81 -10.96
C TYR A 47 -3.34 4.90 -10.01
N VAL A 48 -4.24 5.70 -9.42
CA VAL A 48 -3.87 6.73 -8.45
C VAL A 48 -3.23 6.11 -7.20
N LEU A 49 -3.80 5.02 -6.69
CA LEU A 49 -3.25 4.31 -5.54
C LEU A 49 -1.84 3.79 -5.83
N HIS A 50 -1.60 3.24 -7.01
CA HIS A 50 -0.32 2.64 -7.36
C HIS A 50 0.76 3.65 -7.79
N CYS A 51 0.39 4.71 -8.50
CA CYS A 51 1.34 5.69 -9.03
C CYS A 51 1.55 6.91 -8.12
N VAL A 52 0.61 7.21 -7.22
CA VAL A 52 0.71 8.37 -6.33
C VAL A 52 0.81 7.91 -4.88
N ILE A 53 -0.16 7.15 -4.38
CA ILE A 53 -0.25 6.84 -2.94
C ILE A 53 0.88 5.89 -2.51
N LEU A 54 1.10 4.77 -3.21
CA LEU A 54 2.15 3.81 -2.86
C LEU A 54 3.56 4.42 -2.93
N PRO A 55 3.95 5.19 -3.96
CA PRO A 55 5.27 5.80 -4.00
C PRO A 55 5.46 6.85 -2.90
N LEU A 56 4.44 7.66 -2.61
CA LEU A 56 4.50 8.63 -1.50
C LEU A 56 4.63 7.93 -0.14
N ALA A 57 3.84 6.88 0.08
CA ALA A 57 3.93 6.06 1.29
C ALA A 57 5.30 5.38 1.42
N ALA A 58 5.84 4.86 0.31
CA ALA A 58 7.18 4.26 0.29
C ALA A 58 8.27 5.28 0.62
N ILE A 59 8.23 6.49 0.03
CA ILE A 59 9.17 7.57 0.36
C ILE A 59 9.08 7.93 1.84
N LEU A 60 7.88 8.07 2.39
CA LEU A 60 7.67 8.37 3.80
C LEU A 60 8.21 7.26 4.71
N LEU A 61 7.95 5.98 4.38
CA LEU A 61 8.47 4.84 5.13
C LEU A 61 10.00 4.77 5.07
N ILE A 62 10.59 5.01 3.90
CA ILE A 62 12.04 5.06 3.73
C ILE A 62 12.64 6.22 4.54
N ALA A 63 12.01 7.40 4.53
CA ALA A 63 12.45 8.54 5.32
C ALA A 63 12.39 8.24 6.82
N ILE A 64 11.29 7.64 7.30
CA ILE A 64 11.16 7.21 8.70
C ILE A 64 12.19 6.12 9.03
N HIS A 65 12.43 5.18 8.13
CA HIS A 65 13.41 4.12 8.31
C HIS A 65 14.82 4.70 8.47
N PHE A 66 15.26 5.59 7.58
CA PHE A 66 16.56 6.25 7.71
C PHE A 66 16.67 7.12 8.96
N TRP A 67 15.59 7.84 9.31
CA TRP A 67 15.58 8.64 10.54
C TRP A 67 15.70 7.77 11.80
N ARG A 68 14.99 6.63 11.85
CA ARG A 68 15.13 5.63 12.92
C ARG A 68 16.56 5.09 12.98
N VAL A 69 17.13 4.66 11.86
CA VAL A 69 18.50 4.14 11.77
C VAL A 69 19.53 5.17 12.26
N GLN A 70 19.34 6.45 11.92
CA GLN A 70 20.22 7.52 12.37
C GLN A 70 20.08 7.83 13.87
N LYS A 71 18.85 7.74 14.39
CA LYS A 71 18.54 7.97 15.81
C LYS A 71 19.01 6.83 16.71
N ASP A 72 18.93 5.59 16.21
CA ASP A 72 19.33 4.38 16.93
C ASP A 72 20.87 4.14 16.87
N GLY A 73 21.64 5.12 16.36
CA GLY A 73 23.09 5.24 16.58
C GLY A 73 24.00 4.94 15.39
N GLY A 74 23.49 4.50 14.24
CA GLY A 74 24.35 4.10 13.10
C GLY A 74 25.35 2.98 13.44
N LEU A 75 26.03 2.42 12.43
CA LEU A 75 26.91 1.23 12.56
C LEU A 75 28.16 1.40 13.45
N THR A 76 28.32 2.52 14.14
CA THR A 76 29.49 2.82 14.98
C THR A 76 29.06 3.11 16.41
N VAL A 77 28.50 2.08 17.05
CA VAL A 77 28.67 1.91 18.50
C VAL A 77 30.17 2.04 18.78
N GLY A 78 30.52 2.98 19.66
CA GLY A 78 31.82 3.60 19.75
C GLY A 78 32.99 2.64 19.93
N GLN A 79 33.97 2.75 19.03
CA GLN A 79 35.36 2.36 19.25
C GLN A 79 36.11 3.36 20.18
N GLN A 80 35.41 4.10 21.05
CA GLN A 80 35.99 5.18 21.87
C GLN A 80 36.01 4.90 23.38
N ASP A 81 35.77 3.66 23.82
CA ASP A 81 35.76 3.32 25.26
C ASP A 81 36.96 2.46 25.71
N GLU A 82 38.15 2.62 25.10
CA GLU A 82 39.39 1.95 25.57
C GLU A 82 40.68 2.77 25.33
N ARG A 83 40.75 4.04 25.77
CA ARG A 83 42.04 4.73 26.02
C ARG A 83 42.02 5.52 27.31
#